data_AF-A0AAD6RAR6-F1
#
_entry.id   AF-A0AAD6RAR6-F1
#
_cell.length_a   1.000
_cell.length_b   1.000
_cell.length_c   1.000
_cell.angle_alpha   90.00
_cell.angle_beta   90.00
_cell.angle_gamma   90.00
#
_symmetry.space_group_name_H-M   'P 1'
#
loop_
_entity.id
_entity.type
_entity.pdbx_description
1 polymer ?
#
loop_
_entity_poly.entity_id
_entity_poly.type
_entity_poly.pdbx_seq_one_letter_code
_entity_poly.pdbx_strand_id
1 'polypeptide(L)'
;MTLKSSGREHLEVVNCSDPRVLITVEKFNLWLFKSVVFLHYQTPVNGSKQDEFDVSWTFGNKKEKSRIRVNSSRSGRNNPKIAPLVQDNEINETSPRLGSETNFRNRKYLYYSRGGDYCKGMNQYTCEFLRGLGEAMYLNRTFVMDLSMYLAGSYNPDGKDQEGTDFRFYFDFEHLKEAASIAEEGELLRDWKKWNRSRKKKDPVKKVVAHKMTPMQPRKVKSTIIWRQFGGQEPENYWHRMCEGRAAKYIQRPWHAVWKSKRLMNVVTDISGRMDWDFGTCGS
;
A
#
# COMPACT_ATOMS: atom_id res chain seq x y z
N MET A 1 22.70 19.94 -13.00
CA MET A 1 23.03 21.37 -12.83
C MET A 1 24.53 21.54 -12.96
N THR A 2 25.01 22.18 -14.01
CA THR A 2 26.46 22.42 -14.22
C THR A 2 26.83 23.76 -13.61
N LEU A 3 27.53 23.75 -12.47
CA LEU A 3 28.10 24.96 -11.88
C LEU A 3 29.36 25.33 -12.68
N LYS A 4 29.29 26.36 -13.53
CA LYS A 4 30.49 26.99 -14.11
C LYS A 4 30.94 28.13 -13.20
N SER A 5 32.07 27.97 -12.52
CA SER A 5 32.74 29.09 -11.84
C SER A 5 33.47 29.94 -12.88
N SER A 6 33.22 31.25 -12.84
CA SER A 6 34.04 32.23 -13.54
C SER A 6 35.24 32.57 -12.66
N GLY A 7 36.44 32.22 -13.10
CA GLY A 7 37.69 32.66 -12.45
C GLY A 7 38.71 31.53 -12.42
N ARG A 8 39.89 31.76 -13.01
CA ARG A 8 41.05 30.86 -12.90
C ARG A 8 41.55 30.84 -11.47
N GLU A 9 41.00 29.93 -10.68
CA GLU A 9 41.62 29.38 -9.47
C GLU A 9 41.36 27.87 -9.52
N HIS A 10 42.31 27.09 -8.97
CA HIS A 10 42.30 25.64 -8.91
C HIS A 10 40.86 25.07 -8.87
N LEU A 11 40.47 24.24 -9.85
CA LEU A 11 39.25 23.43 -9.76
C LEU A 11 39.42 22.52 -8.54
N GLU A 12 39.02 23.00 -7.36
CA GLU A 12 38.88 22.16 -6.18
C GLU A 12 37.82 21.14 -6.55
N VAL A 13 38.28 19.93 -6.86
CA VAL A 13 37.41 18.78 -7.11
C VAL A 13 36.58 18.60 -5.84
N VAL A 14 35.30 18.96 -5.93
CA VAL A 14 34.37 18.84 -4.81
C VAL A 14 34.30 17.37 -4.43
N ASN A 15 34.54 17.06 -3.15
CA ASN A 15 34.48 15.69 -2.66
C ASN A 15 33.02 15.32 -2.35
N CYS A 16 32.50 14.22 -2.92
CA CYS A 16 31.13 13.73 -2.64
C CYS A 16 30.88 13.43 -1.17
N SER A 17 31.94 13.07 -0.45
CA SER A 17 31.88 12.78 0.99
C SER A 17 31.80 14.04 1.84
N ASP A 18 31.91 15.24 1.25
CA ASP A 18 31.73 16.51 1.97
C ASP A 18 30.26 16.67 2.40
N PRO A 19 29.96 16.77 3.71
CA PRO A 19 28.59 16.94 4.20
C PRO A 19 27.86 18.16 3.61
N ARG A 20 28.60 19.18 3.16
CA ARG A 20 28.03 20.38 2.54
C ARG A 20 27.35 20.08 1.20
N VAL A 21 27.78 19.04 0.49
CA VAL A 21 27.15 18.59 -0.76
C VAL A 21 25.74 18.09 -0.47
N LEU A 22 25.60 17.18 0.50
CA LEU A 22 24.30 16.65 0.89
C LEU A 22 23.36 17.75 1.41
N ILE A 23 23.84 18.64 2.29
CA ILE A 23 23.04 19.76 2.80
C ILE A 23 22.53 20.66 1.67
N THR A 24 23.34 20.89 0.64
CA THR A 24 22.97 21.69 -0.53
C THR A 24 21.87 21.00 -1.33
N VAL A 25 21.99 19.69 -1.56
CA VAL A 25 20.96 18.86 -2.20
C VAL A 25 19.65 18.91 -1.42
N GLU A 26 19.70 18.71 -0.10
CA GLU A 26 18.50 18.74 0.76
C GLU A 26 17.77 20.08 0.69
N LYS A 27 18.52 21.19 0.78
CA LYS A 27 17.96 22.55 0.66
C LYS A 27 17.35 22.80 -0.71
N PHE A 28 18.05 22.38 -1.77
CA PHE A 28 17.56 22.49 -3.14
C PHE A 28 16.25 21.73 -3.32
N ASN A 29 16.19 20.48 -2.87
CA ASN A 29 15.02 19.63 -2.95
C ASN A 29 13.84 20.18 -2.14
N LEU A 30 14.06 20.68 -0.92
CA LEU A 30 13.02 21.31 -0.10
C LEU A 30 12.47 22.60 -0.75
N TRP A 31 13.33 23.36 -1.42
CA TRP A 31 12.93 24.54 -2.15
C TRP A 31 12.13 24.20 -3.41
N LEU A 32 12.59 23.19 -4.17
CA LEU A 32 12.02 22.80 -5.44
C LEU A 32 10.71 22.01 -5.29
N PHE A 33 10.60 21.12 -4.30
CA PHE A 33 9.48 20.17 -4.16
C PHE A 33 8.65 20.45 -2.89
N LYS A 34 7.83 21.51 -2.94
CA LYS A 34 7.03 21.97 -1.79
C LYS A 34 5.96 20.97 -1.30
N SER A 35 5.52 20.07 -2.17
CA SER A 35 4.48 19.06 -1.93
C SER A 35 5.04 17.74 -1.36
N VAL A 36 6.36 17.56 -1.44
CA VAL A 36 7.07 16.32 -1.13
C VAL A 36 7.67 16.38 0.26
N VAL A 37 7.59 15.27 0.98
CA VAL A 37 8.32 15.07 2.23
C VAL A 37 9.48 14.17 1.94
N PHE A 38 10.70 14.66 2.13
CA PHE A 38 11.90 13.83 2.07
C PHE A 38 12.04 13.06 3.39
N LEU A 39 12.19 11.74 3.30
CA LEU A 39 12.24 10.85 4.46
C LEU A 39 13.66 10.46 4.81
N HIS A 40 14.46 10.13 3.78
CA HIS A 40 15.85 9.74 3.94
C HIS A 40 16.63 10.09 2.69
N TYR A 41 17.90 10.49 2.88
CA TYR A 41 18.88 10.68 1.82
C TYR A 41 20.03 9.70 2.02
N GLN A 42 20.49 9.09 0.94
CA GLN A 42 21.76 8.36 0.94
C GLN A 42 22.94 9.31 0.78
N THR A 43 24.12 8.85 1.16
CA THR A 43 25.37 9.58 0.94
C THR A 43 25.60 9.78 -0.56
N PRO A 44 25.92 11.01 -1.02
CA PRO A 44 26.25 11.26 -2.42
C PRO A 44 27.45 10.42 -2.88
N VAL A 45 27.36 9.88 -4.09
CA VAL A 45 28.42 9.09 -4.73
C VAL A 45 28.87 9.76 -6.03
N ASN A 46 30.07 9.41 -6.51
CA ASN A 46 30.51 9.84 -7.84
C ASN A 46 29.51 9.35 -8.90
N GLY A 47 29.09 10.27 -9.77
CA GLY A 47 28.22 9.99 -10.90
C GLY A 47 28.99 9.43 -12.08
N SER A 48 28.26 9.28 -13.20
CA SER A 48 28.80 8.68 -14.43
C SER A 48 29.86 9.53 -15.15
N LYS A 49 29.80 10.86 -14.96
CA LYS A 49 30.75 11.81 -15.54
C LYS A 49 31.63 12.42 -14.46
N GLN A 50 32.78 12.94 -14.89
CA GLN A 50 33.63 13.76 -14.04
C GLN A 50 32.86 15.03 -13.63
N ASP A 51 32.95 15.38 -12.34
CA ASP A 51 32.21 16.48 -11.69
C ASP A 51 30.68 16.29 -11.58
N GLU A 52 30.20 15.05 -11.67
CA GLU A 52 28.81 14.69 -11.41
C GLU A 52 28.69 13.87 -10.12
N PHE A 53 27.63 14.11 -9.33
CA PHE A 53 27.33 13.35 -8.13
C PHE A 53 25.90 12.82 -8.19
N ASP A 54 25.76 11.53 -7.90
CA ASP A 54 24.48 10.87 -7.78
C ASP A 54 24.08 10.79 -6.30
N VAL A 55 22.82 11.11 -6.03
CA VAL A 55 22.25 11.03 -4.69
C VAL A 55 20.85 10.47 -4.79
N SER A 56 20.57 9.45 -3.97
CA SER A 56 19.24 8.86 -3.89
C SER A 56 18.53 9.32 -2.62
N TRP A 57 17.22 9.45 -2.69
CA TRP A 57 16.40 9.79 -1.53
C TRP A 57 15.05 9.08 -1.63
N THR A 58 14.40 8.95 -0.48
CA THR A 58 13.01 8.50 -0.42
C THR A 58 12.09 9.63 -0.03
N PHE A 59 10.86 9.51 -0.51
CA PHE A 59 9.88 10.57 -0.37
C PHE A 59 8.52 10.02 0.04
N GLY A 60 7.71 10.92 0.61
CA GLY A 60 6.29 10.71 0.90
C GLY A 60 5.48 11.96 0.57
N ASN A 61 4.15 11.87 0.73
CA ASN A 61 3.26 13.00 0.47
C ASN A 61 3.00 13.81 1.76
N LYS A 62 3.18 15.14 1.69
CA LYS A 62 2.97 16.03 2.84
C LYS A 62 1.52 16.02 3.36
N LYS A 63 0.54 15.78 2.48
CA LYS A 63 -0.89 15.68 2.82
C LYS A 63 -1.26 14.38 3.56
N GLU A 64 -0.35 13.42 3.64
CA GLU A 64 -0.61 12.12 4.27
C GLU A 64 -0.03 12.02 5.68
N LYS A 65 1.12 12.66 5.97
CA LYS A 65 1.64 12.79 7.34
C LYS A 65 0.63 13.41 8.31
N SER A 66 -0.30 14.25 7.82
CA SER A 66 -1.38 14.81 8.63
C SER A 66 -2.50 13.80 8.95
N ARG A 67 -2.65 12.73 8.17
CA ARG A 67 -3.68 11.69 8.36
C ARG A 67 -3.24 10.56 9.31
N ILE A 68 -1.93 10.32 9.44
CA ILE A 68 -1.37 9.23 10.27
C ILE A 68 -1.45 9.55 11.78
N ARG A 69 -1.75 10.79 12.20
CA ARG A 69 -2.02 11.12 13.61
C ARG A 69 -3.46 10.82 14.03
N VAL A 70 -3.90 9.57 13.93
CA VAL A 70 -5.05 9.10 14.71
C VAL A 70 -4.76 7.71 15.26
N ASN A 71 -4.73 7.63 16.60
CA ASN A 71 -4.68 6.45 17.47
C ASN A 71 -3.31 5.94 17.93
N SER A 72 -2.64 6.75 18.75
CA SER A 72 -1.85 6.23 19.88
C SER A 72 -2.43 6.75 21.20
N SER A 73 -2.85 5.80 22.04
CA SER A 73 -3.06 5.86 23.51
C SER A 73 -4.09 6.82 24.12
N ARG A 74 -5.06 6.21 24.81
CA ARG A 74 -5.87 6.77 25.90
C ARG A 74 -4.97 7.32 27.02
N SER A 75 -5.14 8.59 27.41
CA SER A 75 -5.12 9.06 28.81
C SER A 75 -5.55 10.54 28.90
N GLY A 76 -6.51 10.83 29.78
CA GLY A 76 -6.57 12.05 30.61
C GLY A 76 -6.72 13.45 29.96
N ARG A 77 -7.97 13.94 29.92
CA ARG A 77 -8.43 15.30 30.27
C ARG A 77 -7.48 16.50 29.99
N ASN A 78 -7.77 17.27 28.93
CA ASN A 78 -7.96 18.74 28.94
C ASN A 78 -8.20 19.25 27.51
N ASN A 79 -9.27 20.02 27.30
CA ASN A 79 -9.55 20.72 26.04
C ASN A 79 -8.43 21.74 25.77
N PRO A 80 -7.93 21.81 24.52
CA PRO A 80 -8.06 23.08 23.82
C PRO A 80 -8.46 22.93 22.34
N LYS A 81 -9.28 23.90 21.91
CA LYS A 81 -9.80 24.21 20.58
C LYS A 81 -9.18 23.43 19.41
N ILE A 82 -9.99 22.54 18.84
CA ILE A 82 -9.80 21.89 17.55
C ILE A 82 -9.78 22.98 16.46
N ALA A 83 -8.64 23.15 15.79
CA ALA A 83 -8.56 23.92 14.55
C ALA A 83 -9.39 23.21 13.46
N PRO A 84 -10.03 23.94 12.53
CA PRO A 84 -10.92 23.33 11.56
C PRO A 84 -10.18 22.28 10.72
N LEU A 85 -10.81 21.11 10.60
CA LEU A 85 -10.49 20.12 9.59
C LEU A 85 -10.53 20.81 8.23
N VAL A 86 -9.39 20.92 7.55
CA VAL A 86 -9.38 21.33 6.14
C VAL A 86 -10.15 20.26 5.38
N GLN A 87 -11.37 20.63 5.01
CA GLN A 87 -12.28 19.85 4.22
C GLN A 87 -11.77 19.89 2.78
N ASP A 88 -11.16 18.80 2.30
CA ASP A 88 -11.01 18.59 0.86
C ASP A 88 -12.44 18.44 0.31
N ASN A 89 -13.01 19.54 -0.18
CA ASN A 89 -14.37 19.63 -0.71
C ASN A 89 -14.54 18.96 -2.09
N GLU A 90 -13.83 17.86 -2.37
CA GLU A 90 -13.86 17.25 -3.71
C GLU A 90 -13.90 15.73 -3.75
N ILE A 91 -14.31 15.05 -2.68
CA ILE A 91 -14.77 13.66 -2.80
C ILE A 91 -15.95 13.46 -1.86
N ASN A 92 -17.15 13.40 -2.42
CA ASN A 92 -18.23 12.66 -1.78
C ASN A 92 -17.74 11.21 -1.65
N GLU A 93 -17.10 10.87 -0.52
CA GLU A 93 -16.70 9.50 -0.15
C GLU A 93 -17.96 8.66 0.11
N THR A 94 -18.70 8.39 -0.95
CA THR A 94 -19.81 7.44 -0.94
C THR A 94 -19.19 6.07 -1.18
N SER A 95 -18.40 5.59 -0.22
CA SER A 95 -18.04 4.18 -0.19
C SER A 95 -19.35 3.39 -0.20
N PRO A 96 -19.53 2.38 -1.08
CA PRO A 96 -20.77 1.62 -1.10
C PRO A 96 -20.84 0.83 0.21
N ARG A 97 -21.54 1.43 1.19
CA ARG A 97 -21.79 0.82 2.49
C ARG A 97 -22.23 -0.61 2.24
N LEU A 98 -21.63 -1.56 2.97
CA LEU A 98 -22.20 -2.88 3.12
C LEU A 98 -23.69 -2.68 3.40
N GLY A 99 -24.54 -3.05 2.44
CA GLY A 99 -25.92 -2.55 2.40
C GLY A 99 -26.78 -3.03 3.56
N SER A 100 -28.09 -3.12 3.34
CA SER A 100 -28.96 -3.78 4.32
C SER A 100 -28.48 -5.22 4.64
N GLU A 101 -28.82 -5.71 5.82
CA GLU A 101 -28.49 -7.08 6.25
C GLU A 101 -28.91 -8.16 5.24
N THR A 102 -30.02 -7.92 4.52
CA THR A 102 -30.49 -8.76 3.42
C THR A 102 -29.48 -8.85 2.28
N ASN A 103 -28.84 -7.74 1.91
CA ASN A 103 -27.80 -7.71 0.87
C ASN A 103 -26.56 -8.49 1.30
N PHE A 104 -26.18 -8.40 2.56
CA PHE A 104 -25.06 -9.19 3.11
C PHE A 104 -25.33 -10.70 3.01
N ARG A 105 -26.54 -11.15 3.35
CA ARG A 105 -26.91 -12.58 3.30
C ARG A 105 -26.99 -13.14 1.89
N ASN A 106 -27.41 -12.31 0.95
CA ASN A 106 -27.52 -12.69 -0.47
C ASN A 106 -26.15 -12.77 -1.15
N ARG A 107 -25.12 -12.13 -0.57
CA ARG A 107 -23.75 -12.17 -1.05
C ARG A 107 -22.93 -13.28 -0.38
N LYS A 108 -21.81 -13.58 -1.01
CA LYS A 108 -20.84 -14.57 -0.54
C LYS A 108 -19.49 -13.89 -0.44
N TYR A 109 -18.79 -14.11 0.67
CA TYR A 109 -17.53 -13.44 0.98
C TYR A 109 -16.38 -14.44 1.03
N LEU A 110 -15.21 -14.00 0.59
CA LEU A 110 -13.94 -14.66 0.82
C LEU A 110 -13.07 -13.70 1.64
N TYR A 111 -12.77 -14.10 2.86
CA TYR A 111 -12.03 -13.29 3.82
C TYR A 111 -10.72 -13.96 4.19
N TYR A 112 -9.61 -13.25 3.99
CA TYR A 112 -8.29 -13.64 4.45
C TYR A 112 -7.99 -12.85 5.71
N SER A 113 -7.84 -13.53 6.84
CA SER A 113 -7.16 -12.90 7.98
C SER A 113 -5.66 -12.93 7.75
N ARG A 114 -4.97 -11.96 8.35
CA ARG A 114 -3.50 -11.86 8.36
C ARG A 114 -2.85 -13.24 8.65
N GLY A 115 -1.85 -13.58 7.84
CA GLY A 115 -1.06 -14.81 7.96
C GLY A 115 0.21 -14.62 8.77
N GLY A 116 1.08 -15.64 8.81
CA GLY A 116 2.40 -15.55 9.45
C GLY A 116 3.41 -14.71 8.66
N ASP A 117 3.17 -14.54 7.36
CA ASP A 117 3.84 -13.54 6.53
C ASP A 117 3.00 -12.25 6.60
N TYR A 118 3.16 -11.43 7.63
CA TYR A 118 2.39 -10.18 7.71
C TYR A 118 3.17 -9.00 7.12
N CYS A 119 4.45 -8.80 7.45
CA CYS A 119 5.30 -7.77 6.80
C CYS A 119 5.94 -8.29 5.50
N LYS A 120 5.79 -7.54 4.40
CA LYS A 120 6.29 -7.92 3.07
C LYS A 120 6.74 -6.74 2.25
N GLY A 121 7.54 -7.01 1.22
CA GLY A 121 7.78 -6.03 0.16
C GLY A 121 6.53 -5.75 -0.68
N MET A 122 6.46 -4.56 -1.28
CA MET A 122 5.34 -4.14 -2.11
C MET A 122 5.02 -5.14 -3.23
N ASN A 123 6.04 -5.65 -3.94
CA ASN A 123 5.85 -6.62 -5.02
C ASN A 123 5.23 -7.93 -4.53
N GLN A 124 5.69 -8.41 -3.37
CA GLN A 124 5.16 -9.64 -2.77
C GLN A 124 3.72 -9.41 -2.29
N TYR A 125 3.45 -8.30 -1.61
CA TYR A 125 2.10 -7.90 -1.23
C TYR A 125 1.16 -7.86 -2.44
N THR A 126 1.55 -7.18 -3.53
CA THR A 126 0.71 -7.08 -4.73
C THR A 126 0.48 -8.44 -5.39
N CYS A 127 1.52 -9.27 -5.52
CA CYS A 127 1.40 -10.61 -6.09
C CYS A 127 0.41 -11.47 -5.31
N GLU A 128 0.47 -11.38 -3.99
CA GLU A 128 -0.43 -12.08 -3.11
C GLU A 128 -1.85 -11.52 -3.17
N PHE A 129 -2.02 -10.21 -2.99
CA PHE A 129 -3.31 -9.54 -3.13
C PHE A 129 -4.05 -9.99 -4.40
N LEU A 130 -3.36 -10.01 -5.54
CA LEU A 130 -3.92 -10.46 -6.81
C LEU A 130 -4.29 -11.94 -6.85
N ARG A 131 -3.56 -12.80 -6.13
CA ARG A 131 -3.91 -14.21 -5.97
C ARG A 131 -5.20 -14.37 -5.17
N GLY A 132 -5.34 -13.64 -4.06
CA GLY A 132 -6.56 -13.65 -3.23
C GLY A 132 -7.77 -13.07 -3.98
N LEU A 133 -7.57 -11.97 -4.69
CA LEU A 133 -8.59 -11.36 -5.53
C LEU A 133 -9.00 -12.29 -6.68
N GLY A 134 -8.03 -12.91 -7.35
CA GLY A 134 -8.27 -13.91 -8.39
C GLY A 134 -9.06 -15.12 -7.87
N GLU A 135 -8.76 -15.60 -6.67
CA GLU A 135 -9.54 -16.68 -6.03
C GLU A 135 -10.99 -16.23 -5.76
N ALA A 136 -11.19 -15.02 -5.24
CA ALA A 136 -12.52 -14.48 -4.99
C ALA A 136 -13.35 -14.38 -6.29
N MET A 137 -12.74 -13.87 -7.36
CA MET A 137 -13.35 -13.81 -8.70
C MET A 137 -13.68 -15.21 -9.22
N TYR A 138 -12.75 -16.16 -9.11
CA TYR A 138 -12.97 -17.55 -9.52
C TYR A 138 -14.12 -18.22 -8.76
N LEU A 139 -14.27 -17.92 -7.46
CA LEU A 139 -15.35 -18.44 -6.62
C LEU A 139 -16.66 -17.64 -6.72
N ASN A 140 -16.68 -16.55 -7.47
CA ASN A 140 -17.75 -15.56 -7.53
C ASN A 140 -18.16 -15.07 -6.12
N ARG A 141 -17.17 -14.56 -5.39
CA ARG A 141 -17.32 -14.04 -4.03
C ARG A 141 -16.77 -12.62 -3.96
N THR A 142 -17.34 -11.81 -3.08
CA THR A 142 -16.79 -10.51 -2.70
C THR A 142 -15.50 -10.74 -1.91
N PHE A 143 -14.40 -10.16 -2.37
CA PHE A 143 -13.11 -10.22 -1.70
C PHE A 143 -13.11 -9.25 -0.52
N VAL A 144 -12.79 -9.75 0.67
CA VAL A 144 -12.69 -8.92 1.88
C VAL A 144 -11.23 -8.61 2.12
N MET A 145 -10.88 -7.32 2.11
CA MET A 145 -9.50 -6.85 2.25
C MET A 145 -9.31 -5.90 3.42
N ASP A 146 -8.13 -5.98 4.04
CA ASP A 146 -7.61 -4.98 4.96
C ASP A 146 -6.95 -3.85 4.15
N LEU A 147 -7.33 -2.60 4.42
CA LEU A 147 -6.69 -1.42 3.80
C LEU A 147 -5.37 -1.06 4.49
N SER A 148 -5.09 -1.64 5.66
CA SER A 148 -3.85 -1.47 6.40
C SER A 148 -2.79 -2.43 5.87
N MET A 149 -1.76 -1.89 5.22
CA MET A 149 -0.61 -2.63 4.73
C MET A 149 0.50 -2.64 5.78
N TYR A 150 1.19 -3.78 5.91
CA TYR A 150 2.43 -3.89 6.66
C TYR A 150 3.59 -4.15 5.72
N LEU A 151 4.43 -3.13 5.53
CA LEU A 151 5.56 -3.19 4.62
C LEU A 151 6.84 -3.52 5.37
N ALA A 152 7.59 -4.49 4.87
CA ALA A 152 8.86 -4.92 5.45
C ALA A 152 9.93 -3.84 5.31
N GLY A 153 10.72 -3.66 6.36
CA GLY A 153 11.80 -2.68 6.47
C GLY A 153 12.96 -2.93 5.53
N SER A 154 13.07 -4.14 4.95
CA SER A 154 14.06 -4.44 3.90
C SER A 154 13.91 -3.57 2.65
N TYR A 155 12.77 -2.89 2.49
CA TYR A 155 12.50 -1.94 1.41
C TYR A 155 12.40 -0.49 1.90
N ASN A 156 12.59 -0.26 3.21
CA ASN A 156 12.61 1.05 3.81
C ASN A 156 14.06 1.46 4.11
N PRO A 157 14.47 2.70 3.83
CA PRO A 157 15.86 3.11 4.07
C PRO A 157 16.24 3.15 5.55
N ASP A 158 15.26 3.30 6.44
CA ASP A 158 15.48 3.22 7.88
C ASP A 158 15.63 1.78 8.38
N GLY A 159 15.44 0.78 7.50
CA GLY A 159 15.46 -0.64 7.82
C GLY A 159 14.30 -1.09 8.69
N LYS A 160 13.29 -0.23 8.94
CA LYS A 160 12.21 -0.51 9.89
C LYS A 160 10.94 -0.91 9.17
N ASP A 161 10.25 -1.90 9.70
CA ASP A 161 8.92 -2.27 9.21
C ASP A 161 7.93 -1.12 9.43
N GLN A 162 7.03 -0.91 8.47
CA GLN A 162 6.01 0.14 8.49
C GLN A 162 4.60 -0.46 8.54
N GLU A 163 4.02 -0.49 9.74
CA GLU A 163 2.63 -0.93 9.96
C GLU A 163 1.65 0.22 9.77
N GLY A 164 0.49 -0.08 9.20
CA GLY A 164 -0.60 0.88 9.10
C GLY A 164 -0.57 1.73 7.85
N THR A 165 0.24 1.36 6.86
CA THR A 165 0.32 2.14 5.62
C THR A 165 -0.97 1.95 4.82
N ASP A 166 -1.61 3.03 4.39
CA ASP A 166 -2.91 2.97 3.73
C ASP A 166 -2.77 2.49 2.28
N PHE A 167 -3.46 1.39 1.93
CA PHE A 167 -3.51 0.83 0.58
C PHE A 167 -3.86 1.89 -0.49
N ARG A 168 -4.75 2.83 -0.14
CA ARG A 168 -5.26 3.88 -1.05
C ARG A 168 -4.19 4.90 -1.42
N PHE A 169 -3.06 4.93 -0.71
CA PHE A 169 -1.93 5.73 -1.10
C PHE A 169 -1.22 5.15 -2.32
N TYR A 170 -1.07 3.83 -2.40
CA TYR A 170 -0.33 3.17 -3.49
C TYR A 170 -1.23 2.83 -4.67
N PHE A 171 -2.49 2.45 -4.41
CA PHE A 171 -3.38 1.92 -5.41
C PHE A 171 -4.66 2.76 -5.57
N ASP A 172 -5.18 2.80 -6.79
CA ASP A 172 -6.48 3.43 -7.08
C ASP A 172 -7.61 2.51 -6.60
N PHE A 173 -8.12 2.81 -5.41
CA PHE A 173 -9.16 2.01 -4.76
C PHE A 173 -10.53 2.16 -5.42
N GLU A 174 -10.81 3.29 -6.09
CA GLU A 174 -12.08 3.48 -6.78
C GLU A 174 -12.10 2.63 -8.06
N HIS A 175 -11.05 2.69 -8.88
CA HIS A 175 -10.89 1.81 -10.03
C HIS A 175 -10.99 0.33 -9.63
N LEU A 176 -10.35 -0.03 -8.52
CA LEU A 176 -10.38 -1.40 -8.02
C LEU A 176 -11.81 -1.85 -7.63
N LYS A 177 -12.61 -0.99 -7.00
CA LYS A 177 -14.03 -1.27 -6.69
C LYS A 177 -14.92 -1.38 -7.93
N GLU A 178 -14.58 -0.65 -9.00
CA GLU A 178 -15.26 -0.75 -10.28
C GLU A 178 -14.93 -2.07 -11.00
N ALA A 179 -13.66 -2.48 -10.95
CA ALA A 179 -13.17 -3.69 -11.62
C ALA A 179 -13.53 -5.00 -10.88
N ALA A 180 -13.72 -4.96 -9.55
CA ALA A 180 -13.96 -6.17 -8.76
C ALA A 180 -14.88 -5.96 -7.56
N SER A 181 -15.58 -7.03 -7.14
CA SER A 181 -16.41 -7.02 -5.95
C SER A 181 -15.56 -7.08 -4.68
N ILE A 182 -15.41 -5.95 -3.99
CA ILE A 182 -14.59 -5.81 -2.79
C ILE A 182 -15.40 -5.29 -1.62
N ALA A 183 -15.06 -5.76 -0.42
CA ALA A 183 -15.54 -5.22 0.85
C ALA A 183 -14.34 -4.90 1.75
N GLU A 184 -14.40 -3.78 2.45
CA GLU A 184 -13.41 -3.45 3.48
C GLU A 184 -13.64 -4.33 4.72
N GLU A 185 -12.56 -4.91 5.23
CA GLU A 185 -12.58 -5.75 6.43
C GLU A 185 -13.18 -5.01 7.63
N GLY A 186 -12.76 -3.77 7.86
CA GLY A 186 -13.23 -2.95 8.97
C GLY A 186 -14.75 -2.77 8.98
N GLU A 187 -15.35 -2.48 7.83
CA GLU A 187 -16.80 -2.36 7.69
C GLU A 187 -17.50 -3.71 7.86
N LEU A 188 -17.01 -4.73 7.16
CA LEU A 188 -17.58 -6.08 7.20
C LEU A 188 -17.63 -6.64 8.62
N LEU A 189 -16.52 -6.56 9.35
CA LEU A 189 -16.43 -7.11 10.70
C LEU A 189 -17.32 -6.34 11.68
N ARG A 190 -17.44 -5.02 11.55
CA ARG A 190 -18.34 -4.21 12.40
C ARG A 190 -19.79 -4.62 12.21
N ASP A 191 -20.24 -4.66 10.95
CA ASP A 191 -21.64 -4.96 10.62
C ASP A 191 -21.97 -6.42 10.91
N TRP A 192 -21.08 -7.35 10.56
CA TRP A 192 -21.26 -8.76 10.85
C TRP A 192 -21.33 -9.04 12.36
N LYS A 193 -20.52 -8.35 13.18
CA LYS A 193 -20.59 -8.44 14.65
C LYS A 193 -21.91 -7.89 15.19
N LYS A 194 -22.40 -6.77 14.63
CA LYS A 194 -23.70 -6.18 14.98
C LYS A 194 -24.84 -7.15 14.70
N TRP A 195 -24.90 -7.72 13.50
CA TRP A 195 -25.96 -8.66 13.10
C TRP A 195 -25.90 -9.98 13.87
N ASN A 196 -24.71 -10.51 14.14
CA ASN A 196 -24.56 -11.72 14.97
C ASN A 196 -25.07 -11.53 16.40
N ARG A 197 -24.93 -10.34 16.99
CA ARG A 197 -25.44 -10.05 18.35
C ARG A 197 -26.95 -9.95 18.40
N SER A 198 -27.57 -9.43 17.34
CA SER A 198 -29.02 -9.27 17.25
C SER A 198 -29.77 -10.58 16.94
N ARG A 199 -29.07 -11.71 16.75
CA ARG A 199 -29.65 -12.95 16.23
C ARG A 199 -29.48 -14.17 17.14
N LYS A 200 -30.50 -15.03 17.10
CA LYS A 200 -30.46 -16.39 17.69
C LYS A 200 -29.61 -17.38 16.87
N LYS A 201 -29.56 -17.24 15.54
CA LYS A 201 -28.80 -18.12 14.63
C LYS A 201 -27.72 -17.34 13.88
N LYS A 202 -26.47 -17.79 14.01
CA LYS A 202 -25.28 -17.18 13.39
C LYS A 202 -25.21 -17.49 11.89
N ASP A 203 -24.60 -16.59 11.12
CA ASP A 203 -24.36 -16.83 9.69
C ASP A 203 -23.35 -17.96 9.48
N PRO A 204 -23.53 -18.80 8.44
CA PRO A 204 -22.65 -19.93 8.20
C PRO A 204 -21.26 -19.45 7.76
N VAL A 205 -20.24 -19.87 8.51
CA VAL A 205 -18.83 -19.60 8.23
C VAL A 205 -18.09 -20.92 8.03
N LYS A 206 -17.35 -21.03 6.91
CA LYS A 206 -16.38 -22.11 6.72
C LYS A 206 -15.00 -21.57 7.00
N LYS A 207 -14.42 -21.95 8.13
CA LYS A 207 -13.01 -21.69 8.42
C LYS A 207 -12.13 -22.67 7.66
N VAL A 208 -11.06 -22.16 7.08
CA VAL A 208 -10.04 -22.92 6.36
C VAL A 208 -8.68 -22.49 6.87
N VAL A 209 -8.04 -23.38 7.63
CA VAL A 209 -6.86 -23.05 8.43
C VAL A 209 -5.56 -23.46 7.71
N ALA A 210 -5.62 -24.41 6.79
CA ALA A 210 -4.44 -24.97 6.12
C ALA A 210 -4.43 -24.66 4.62
N HIS A 211 -3.23 -24.45 4.07
CA HIS A 211 -2.95 -24.28 2.63
C HIS A 211 -3.34 -25.50 1.78
N LYS A 212 -3.50 -26.67 2.40
CA LYS A 212 -3.88 -27.94 1.73
C LYS A 212 -5.23 -27.86 1.02
N MET A 213 -6.13 -26.98 1.45
CA MET A 213 -7.40 -26.76 0.75
C MET A 213 -7.20 -25.84 -0.45
N THR A 214 -7.06 -26.45 -1.63
CA THR A 214 -6.87 -25.71 -2.88
C THR A 214 -8.09 -24.84 -3.21
N PRO A 215 -7.92 -23.75 -3.96
CA PRO A 215 -9.00 -22.86 -4.38
C PRO A 215 -10.14 -23.53 -5.17
N MET A 216 -9.93 -24.75 -5.71
CA MET A 216 -10.96 -25.52 -6.41
C MET A 216 -11.96 -26.22 -5.47
N GLN A 217 -11.50 -26.63 -4.28
CA GLN A 217 -12.33 -27.37 -3.31
C GLN A 217 -13.47 -26.53 -2.69
N PRO A 218 -13.27 -25.23 -2.35
CA PRO A 218 -14.34 -24.41 -1.78
C PRO A 218 -15.46 -24.05 -2.76
N ARG A 219 -15.39 -24.40 -4.05
CA ARG A 219 -16.46 -24.12 -5.01
C ARG A 219 -17.81 -24.72 -4.61
N LYS A 220 -17.80 -25.85 -3.91
CA LYS A 220 -19.00 -26.53 -3.40
C LYS A 220 -19.48 -26.00 -2.04
N VAL A 221 -18.73 -25.09 -1.42
CA VAL A 221 -19.05 -24.58 -0.08
C VAL A 221 -20.18 -23.54 -0.17
N LYS A 222 -21.28 -23.84 0.52
CA LYS A 222 -22.49 -22.98 0.57
C LYS A 222 -22.45 -21.89 1.64
N SER A 223 -21.40 -21.84 2.47
CA SER A 223 -21.29 -20.84 3.54
C SER A 223 -21.24 -19.41 2.98
N THR A 224 -21.87 -18.48 3.70
CA THR A 224 -21.86 -17.04 3.40
C THR A 224 -20.43 -16.53 3.41
N ILE A 225 -19.67 -16.89 4.45
CA ILE A 225 -18.26 -16.51 4.57
C ILE A 225 -17.39 -17.76 4.43
N ILE A 226 -16.38 -17.67 3.57
CA ILE A 226 -15.20 -18.54 3.64
C ILE A 226 -14.11 -17.70 4.30
N TRP A 227 -13.65 -18.15 5.46
CA TRP A 227 -12.61 -17.48 6.23
C TRP A 227 -11.34 -18.30 6.15
N ARG A 228 -10.37 -17.77 5.40
CA ARG A 228 -9.01 -18.28 5.28
C ARG A 228 -8.18 -17.74 6.44
N GLN A 229 -7.83 -18.59 7.40
CA GLN A 229 -7.16 -18.21 8.65
C GLN A 229 -5.83 -18.95 8.80
N PHE A 230 -4.73 -18.32 8.40
CA PHE A 230 -3.41 -18.92 8.37
C PHE A 230 -2.57 -18.51 9.59
N GLY A 231 -2.96 -19.01 10.76
CA GLY A 231 -2.27 -18.72 12.02
C GLY A 231 -1.47 -19.90 12.60
N GLY A 232 -1.20 -20.94 11.80
CA GLY A 232 -0.50 -22.15 12.24
C GLY A 232 1.02 -21.95 12.41
N GLN A 233 1.74 -23.03 12.71
CA GLN A 233 3.20 -23.04 12.57
C GLN A 233 3.60 -23.12 11.08
N GLU A 234 4.80 -22.67 10.74
CA GLU A 234 5.37 -22.92 9.42
C GLU A 234 5.34 -24.43 9.11
N PRO A 235 4.99 -24.84 7.89
CA PRO A 235 4.77 -24.02 6.68
C PRO A 235 3.32 -23.58 6.44
N GLU A 236 2.39 -23.85 7.37
CA GLU A 236 0.94 -23.70 7.12
C GLU A 236 0.41 -22.27 7.36
N ASN A 237 1.24 -21.37 7.84
CA ASN A 237 0.94 -19.96 8.12
C ASN A 237 0.99 -19.04 6.89
N TYR A 238 1.50 -19.52 5.75
CA TYR A 238 1.68 -18.75 4.54
C TYR A 238 0.60 -19.01 3.52
N TRP A 239 -0.23 -17.99 3.29
CA TRP A 239 -1.40 -18.16 2.44
C TRP A 239 -1.09 -18.15 0.94
N HIS A 240 -0.02 -17.47 0.53
CA HIS A 240 0.39 -17.38 -0.86
C HIS A 240 0.60 -18.75 -1.52
N ARG A 241 0.95 -19.77 -0.70
CA ARG A 241 1.12 -21.17 -1.12
C ARG A 241 -0.16 -21.82 -1.65
N MET A 242 -1.34 -21.32 -1.29
CA MET A 242 -2.61 -21.84 -1.82
C MET A 242 -2.75 -21.69 -3.33
N CYS A 243 -2.06 -20.71 -3.90
CA CYS A 243 -2.10 -20.41 -5.32
C CYS A 243 -0.87 -20.97 -6.06
N GLU A 244 -0.05 -21.79 -5.42
CA GLU A 244 1.10 -22.46 -6.05
C GLU A 244 0.70 -23.76 -6.75
N GLY A 245 1.59 -24.28 -7.59
CA GLY A 245 1.40 -25.56 -8.28
C GLY A 245 0.18 -25.58 -9.21
N ARG A 246 -0.67 -26.61 -9.07
CA ARG A 246 -1.83 -26.80 -9.96
C ARG A 246 -2.89 -25.69 -9.83
N ALA A 247 -2.98 -25.03 -8.67
CA ALA A 247 -3.95 -23.94 -8.44
C ALA A 247 -3.64 -22.70 -9.29
N ALA A 248 -2.35 -22.42 -9.54
CA ALA A 248 -1.89 -21.30 -10.35
C ALA A 248 -2.45 -21.32 -11.79
N LYS A 249 -2.79 -22.52 -12.31
CA LYS A 249 -3.35 -22.67 -13.66
C LYS A 249 -4.80 -22.17 -13.77
N TYR A 250 -5.53 -22.12 -12.65
CA TYR A 250 -6.96 -21.79 -12.64
C TYR A 250 -7.23 -20.38 -12.11
N ILE A 251 -6.34 -19.87 -11.26
CA ILE A 251 -6.47 -18.55 -10.65
C ILE A 251 -5.71 -17.54 -11.50
N GLN A 252 -6.47 -16.78 -12.29
CA GLN A 252 -5.91 -15.65 -13.01
C GLN A 252 -5.65 -14.50 -12.04
N ARG A 253 -4.49 -13.85 -12.19
CA ARG A 253 -4.15 -12.62 -11.46
C ARG A 253 -4.76 -11.43 -12.22
N PRO A 254 -5.76 -10.72 -11.68
CA PRO A 254 -6.46 -9.65 -12.38
C PRO A 254 -5.65 -8.35 -12.34
N TRP A 255 -4.51 -8.31 -13.03
CA TRP A 255 -3.63 -7.14 -13.06
C TRP A 255 -4.33 -5.87 -13.57
N HIS A 256 -5.31 -6.01 -14.45
CA HIS A 256 -6.13 -4.90 -14.95
C HIS A 256 -6.93 -4.18 -13.86
N ALA A 257 -7.20 -4.84 -12.72
CA ALA A 257 -7.97 -4.27 -11.62
C ALA A 257 -7.12 -3.40 -10.67
N VAL A 258 -5.79 -3.48 -10.74
CA VAL A 258 -4.90 -2.78 -9.81
C VAL A 258 -4.10 -1.71 -10.54
N TRP A 259 -4.44 -0.45 -10.30
CA TRP A 259 -3.74 0.71 -10.86
C TRP A 259 -3.00 1.46 -9.75
N LYS A 260 -1.90 2.14 -10.12
CA LYS A 260 -1.23 3.06 -9.20
C LYS A 260 -2.16 4.23 -8.89
N SER A 261 -2.18 4.67 -7.63
CA SER A 261 -3.06 5.76 -7.22
C SER A 261 -2.67 7.06 -7.92
N LYS A 262 -3.67 7.91 -8.19
CA LYS A 262 -3.43 9.29 -8.65
C LYS A 262 -2.56 10.08 -7.67
N ARG A 263 -2.66 9.81 -6.35
CA ARG A 263 -1.86 10.49 -5.32
C ARG A 263 -0.38 10.21 -5.49
N LEU A 264 -0.02 8.94 -5.68
CA LEU A 264 1.36 8.54 -5.93
C LEU A 264 1.85 9.08 -7.27
N MET A 265 1.04 8.93 -8.32
CA MET A 265 1.41 9.41 -9.65
C MET A 265 1.59 10.93 -9.70
N ASN A 266 0.77 11.71 -9.00
CA ASN A 266 0.93 13.16 -8.92
C ASN A 266 2.26 13.56 -8.27
N VAL A 267 2.69 12.85 -7.23
CA VAL A 267 4.00 13.09 -6.60
C VAL A 267 5.13 12.75 -7.58
N VAL A 268 5.05 11.59 -8.26
CA VAL A 268 6.03 11.19 -9.28
C VAL A 268 6.10 12.21 -10.41
N THR A 269 4.96 12.69 -10.92
CA THR A 269 4.89 13.70 -11.98
C THR A 269 5.44 15.05 -11.52
N ASP A 270 5.15 15.51 -10.30
CA ASP A 270 5.71 16.77 -9.76
C ASP A 270 7.22 16.67 -9.56
N ILE A 271 7.73 15.50 -9.15
CA ILE A 271 9.17 15.24 -9.08
C ILE A 271 9.77 15.27 -10.50
N SER A 272 9.22 14.47 -11.41
CA SER A 272 9.75 14.30 -12.76
C SER A 272 9.67 15.57 -13.60
N GLY A 273 8.64 16.40 -13.39
CA GLY A 273 8.45 17.64 -14.15
C GLY A 273 9.37 18.79 -13.72
N ARG A 274 10.01 18.71 -12.55
CA ARG A 274 10.98 19.74 -12.10
C ARG A 274 12.43 19.26 -12.11
N MET A 275 12.64 17.96 -12.25
CA MET A 275 13.95 17.44 -12.57
C MET A 275 14.17 17.59 -14.07
N ASP A 276 15.30 18.15 -14.49
CA ASP A 276 15.75 18.04 -15.89
C ASP A 276 16.08 16.56 -16.14
N TRP A 277 15.07 15.79 -16.55
CA TRP A 277 15.27 14.46 -17.09
C TRP A 277 15.70 14.61 -18.54
N ASP A 278 16.99 14.87 -18.75
CA ASP A 278 17.60 14.45 -20.00
C ASP A 278 17.58 12.92 -19.98
N PHE A 279 16.49 12.30 -20.45
CA PHE A 279 16.60 10.99 -21.06
C PHE A 279 17.50 11.20 -22.28
N GLY A 280 18.81 11.18 -22.04
CA GLY A 280 19.78 11.03 -23.11
C GLY A 280 19.26 9.86 -23.92
N THR A 281 18.76 10.18 -25.11
CA THR A 281 18.49 9.19 -26.12
C THR A 281 19.80 8.43 -26.25
N CYS A 282 19.86 7.21 -25.74
CA CYS A 282 20.80 6.22 -26.27
C CYS A 282 20.36 5.98 -27.71
N GLY A 283 20.66 6.96 -28.56
CA GLY A 283 20.58 6.87 -29.99
C GLY A 283 21.80 6.08 -30.44
N SER A 284 21.52 4.90 -30.98
CA SER A 284 22.21 4.19 -32.07
C SER A 284 23.73 4.21 -32.08
#